data_AF-A0A538LJN3-F1
#
_entry.id   AF-A0A538LJN3-F1
#
_cell.length_a   1.000
_cell.length_b   1.000
_cell.length_c   1.000
_cell.angle_alpha   90.00
_cell.angle_beta   90.00
_cell.angle_gamma   90.00
#
_symmetry.space_group_name_H-M   'P 1'
#
loop_
_entity.id
_entity.type
_entity.pdbx_description
1 polymer ?
#
loop_
_entity_poly.entity_id
_entity_poly.type
_entity_poly.pdbx_seq_one_letter_code
_entity_poly.pdbx_strand_id
1 'polypeptide(L)' 'MAREIASVIFETSLRALTTDRCSRCRRTPLVGEVVHMLESGHQVCTLCVGRSPARHGEPVSSKRVRASERPLAVVARAA' A
#
# COMPACT_ATOMS: atom_id res chain seq x y z
N MET A 1 23.43 7.84 20.56
CA MET A 1 22.24 8.69 20.46
C MET A 1 21.98 9.23 19.05
N ALA A 2 22.64 10.29 18.55
CA ALA A 2 22.30 10.85 17.23
C ALA A 2 22.41 9.84 16.07
N ARG A 3 23.43 8.98 16.11
CA ARG A 3 23.65 7.92 15.11
C ARG A 3 22.62 6.79 15.16
N GLU A 4 22.01 6.53 16.32
CA GLU A 4 20.96 5.51 16.49
C GLU A 4 19.59 6.02 15.98
N ILE A 5 19.30 7.30 16.16
CA ILE A 5 18.09 7.91 15.60
C ILE A 5 18.15 7.87 14.07
N ALA A 6 19.31 8.19 13.49
CA ALA A 6 19.51 8.16 12.05
C ALA A 6 19.27 6.76 11.45
N SER A 7 19.72 5.70 12.10
CA SER A 7 19.49 4.32 11.62
C SER A 7 18.00 3.94 11.67
N VAL A 8 17.28 4.31 12.74
CA VAL A 8 15.85 4.03 12.86
C VAL A 8 15.05 4.75 11.77
N ILE A 9 15.36 6.02 11.50
CA ILE A 9 14.70 6.78 10.42
C ILE A 9 14.98 6.15 9.05
N PHE A 10 16.22 5.75 8.80
CA PHE A 10 16.62 5.14 7.54
C PHE A 10 15.88 3.82 7.29
N GLU A 11 15.84 2.92 8.28
CA GLU A 11 15.13 1.65 8.17
C GLU A 11 13.63 1.82 7.99
N THR A 12 13.02 2.77 8.71
CA THR A 12 11.59 3.07 8.60
C THR A 12 11.25 3.59 7.20
N SER A 13 12.09 4.47 6.66
CA SER A 13 11.94 5.01 5.30
C SER A 13 12.06 3.90 4.24
N LEU A 14 13.04 3.00 4.37
CA LEU A 14 13.18 1.85 3.46
C LEU A 14 11.98 0.90 3.54
N ARG A 15 11.43 0.66 4.74
CA ARG A 15 10.21 -0.15 4.89
C ARG A 15 9.01 0.50 4.20
N ALA A 16 8.84 1.81 4.31
CA ALA A 16 7.76 2.54 3.64
C ALA A 16 7.82 2.40 2.11
N LEU A 17 9.02 2.27 1.52
CA LEU A 17 9.21 2.04 0.09
C LEU A 17 8.90 0.59 -0.35
N THR A 18 8.88 -0.37 0.58
CA THR A 18 8.67 -1.80 0.28
C THR A 18 7.27 -2.29 0.61
N THR A 19 6.46 -1.48 1.32
CA THR A 19 5.11 -1.83 1.77
C THR A 19 4.06 -1.97 0.67
N ASP A 20 4.39 -1.70 -0.60
CA ASP A 20 3.38 -1.76 -1.65
C ASP A 20 3.01 -3.19 -2.06
N ARG A 21 3.78 -4.23 -1.72
CA ARG A 21 3.46 -5.61 -2.12
C ARG A 21 2.19 -6.14 -1.45
N CYS A 22 1.40 -6.91 -2.19
CA CYS A 22 0.28 -7.63 -1.62
C CYS A 22 0.77 -8.75 -0.69
N SER A 23 0.27 -8.78 0.56
CA SER A 23 0.68 -9.77 1.55
C SER A 23 0.36 -11.22 1.16
N ARG A 24 -0.63 -11.45 0.29
CA ARG A 24 -1.07 -12.79 -0.13
C ARG A 24 -0.37 -13.31 -1.38
N CYS A 25 -0.50 -12.61 -2.50
CA CYS A 25 0.09 -13.05 -3.78
C CYS A 25 1.52 -12.52 -4.00
N ARG A 26 2.03 -11.65 -3.11
CA ARG A 26 3.36 -11.04 -3.18
C ARG A 26 3.65 -10.17 -4.40
N ARG A 27 2.67 -10.01 -5.32
CA ARG A 27 2.80 -9.10 -6.45
C ARG A 27 2.96 -7.66 -5.97
N THR A 28 3.69 -6.87 -6.73
CA THR A 28 3.72 -5.42 -6.59
C THR A 28 2.51 -4.84 -7.34
N PRO A 29 1.53 -4.25 -6.65
CA PRO A 29 0.44 -3.51 -7.26
C PRO A 29 0.98 -2.34 -8.08
N LEU A 30 0.36 -2.10 -9.23
CA LEU A 30 0.76 -1.07 -10.18
C LEU A 30 0.07 0.26 -9.87
N VAL A 31 0.66 1.36 -10.34
CA VAL A 31 0.05 2.69 -10.28
C VAL A 31 -1.37 2.65 -10.85
N GLY A 32 -2.32 3.25 -10.13
CA GLY A 32 -3.74 3.27 -10.49
C GLY A 32 -4.54 2.08 -9.98
N GLU A 33 -3.90 0.96 -9.64
CA GLU A 33 -4.58 -0.13 -8.95
C GLU A 33 -5.00 0.26 -7.53
N VAL A 34 -5.96 -0.48 -6.97
CA VAL A 34 -6.42 -0.29 -5.59
C VAL A 34 -5.81 -1.37 -4.70
N VAL A 35 -5.33 -0.93 -3.54
CA VAL A 35 -4.92 -1.80 -2.43
C VAL A 35 -5.83 -1.55 -1.23
N HIS A 36 -6.11 -2.61 -0.51
CA HIS A 36 -7.02 -2.64 0.63
C HIS A 36 -6.21 -2.97 1.88
N MET A 37 -6.42 -2.22 2.94
CA MET A 37 -5.90 -2.55 4.27
C MET A 37 -6.95 -3.34 5.01
N LEU A 38 -6.58 -4.52 5.51
CA LEU A 38 -7.45 -5.36 6.33
C LEU A 38 -7.34 -4.95 7.80
N GLU A 39 -8.30 -5.34 8.63
CA GLU A 39 -8.24 -5.14 10.10
C GLU A 39 -6.95 -5.70 10.73
N SER A 40 -6.39 -6.77 10.15
CA SER A 40 -5.11 -7.37 10.57
C SER A 40 -3.87 -6.49 10.28
N GLY A 41 -4.03 -5.34 9.64
CA GLY A 41 -2.93 -4.48 9.19
C GLY A 41 -2.25 -4.95 7.90
N HIS A 42 -2.70 -6.06 7.31
CA HIS A 42 -2.19 -6.55 6.04
C HIS A 42 -2.76 -5.77 4.85
N GLN A 43 -1.89 -5.39 3.92
CA GLN A 43 -2.28 -4.81 2.64
C GLN A 43 -2.49 -5.91 1.58
N VAL A 44 -3.65 -5.91 0.92
CA VAL A 44 -3.98 -6.84 -0.16
C VAL A 44 -4.45 -6.13 -1.42
N CYS A 45 -4.17 -6.70 -2.60
CA CYS A 45 -4.69 -6.17 -3.86
C CYS A 45 -6.17 -6.53 -4.06
N THR A 46 -6.87 -5.81 -4.95
CA THR A 46 -8.29 -6.07 -5.28
C THR A 46 -8.58 -7.51 -5.72
N LEU A 47 -7.66 -8.17 -6.41
CA LEU A 47 -7.84 -9.58 -6.80
C LEU A 47 -7.83 -10.52 -5.59
N CYS A 48 -6.97 -10.24 -4.60
CA CYS A 48 -6.86 -11.04 -3.40
C CYS A 48 -7.99 -10.78 -2.41
N VAL A 49 -8.52 -9.55 -2.37
CA VAL A 49 -9.68 -9.24 -1.53
C VAL A 49 -10.93 -9.94 -2.08
N GLY A 50 -11.18 -9.89 -3.39
CA GLY A 50 -12.34 -10.54 -4.01
C GLY A 50 -12.32 -12.07 -3.98
N ARG A 51 -11.14 -12.68 -3.80
CA ARG A 51 -10.98 -14.14 -3.63
C ARG A 51 -11.10 -14.60 -2.17
N SER A 52 -11.20 -13.65 -1.23
CA SER A 52 -11.22 -13.96 0.20
C SER A 52 -12.64 -14.23 0.69
N PRO A 53 -12.90 -15.31 1.45
CA PRO A 53 -14.06 -15.31 2.31
C PRO A 53 -13.94 -14.17 3.34
N ALA A 54 -15.07 -13.58 3.73
CA ALA A 54 -15.17 -12.47 4.69
C ALA A 54 -14.43 -12.72 6.03
N ARG A 55 -14.17 -13.99 6.35
CA ARG A 55 -13.44 -14.44 7.56
C ARG A 55 -11.99 -13.96 7.66
N HIS A 56 -11.37 -13.49 6.58
CA HIS A 56 -10.00 -12.97 6.64
C HIS A 56 -9.93 -11.44 6.83
N GLY A 57 -11.05 -10.82 7.19
CA GLY A 57 -11.16 -9.40 7.52
C GLY A 57 -11.71 -8.59 6.36
N GLU A 58 -12.65 -7.70 6.68
CA GLU A 58 -13.16 -6.69 5.75
C GLU A 58 -12.07 -5.60 5.54
N PRO A 59 -12.00 -4.99 4.35
CA PRO A 59 -11.18 -3.79 4.16
C PRO A 59 -11.59 -2.66 5.09
N VAL A 60 -10.68 -2.22 5.97
CA VAL A 60 -10.87 -1.01 6.79
C VAL A 60 -10.52 0.27 6.05
N SER A 61 -9.70 0.17 5.02
CA SER A 61 -9.42 1.29 4.11
C SER A 61 -8.99 0.80 2.75
N SER A 62 -9.18 1.65 1.75
CA SER A 62 -8.74 1.40 0.37
C SER A 62 -8.04 2.63 -0.17
N LYS A 63 -6.90 2.45 -0.83
CA LYS A 63 -6.17 3.53 -1.49
C LYS A 63 -5.76 3.12 -2.89
N ARG A 64 -5.73 4.09 -3.81
CA ARG A 64 -5.07 3.91 -5.10
C ARG A 64 -3.56 4.00 -4.91
N VAL A 65 -2.84 3.09 -5.57
CA VAL A 65 -1.39 3.15 -5.69
C VAL A 65 -1.05 4.40 -6.50
N ARG A 66 -0.25 5.27 -5.90
CA ARG A 66 0.20 6.52 -6.54
C ARG A 66 1.53 6.29 -7.24
N ALA A 67 1.78 7.02 -8.33
CA ALA A 67 3.08 7.04 -9.01
C ALA A 67 4.19 7.67 -8.16
N SER A 68 3.80 8.50 -7.20
CA SER A 68 4.68 9.25 -6.31
C SER A 68 4.04 9.38 -4.95
N GLU A 69 4.86 9.66 -3.93
CA GLU A 69 4.38 9.89 -2.56
C GLU A 69 3.36 11.02 -2.47
N ARG A 70 3.57 12.08 -3.28
CA ARG A 70 2.68 13.22 -3.40
C ARG A 70 1.74 13.06 -4.60
N PRO A 71 0.49 13.56 -4.54
CA PRO A 71 -0.37 13.63 -5.70
C PRO A 71 0.33 14.40 -6.83
N LEU A 72 0.31 13.83 -8.03
CA LEU A 72 0.74 14.56 -9.22
C LEU A 72 -0.30 15.65 -9.51
N ALA A 73 0.17 16.85 -9.85
CA ALA A 73 -0.68 17.95 -10.31
C ALA A 73 -1.21 17.63 -11.71
N VAL A 74 -2.21 16.76 -11.78
CA VAL A 74 -2.88 16.38 -13.03
C VAL A 74 -4.15 17.20 -13.19
N VAL A 75 -4.31 17.83 -14.36
CA VAL A 75 -5.59 18.43 -14.75
C VAL A 75 -6.46 17.30 -15.28
N ALA A 76 -7.62 17.07 -14.65
CA ALA A 76 -8.58 16.11 -15.16
C ALA A 76 -9.08 16.58 -16.54
N ARG A 77 -8.72 15.86 -17.60
CA ARG A 77 -9.41 15.97 -18.88
C ARG A 77 -10.54 14.95 -18.89
N ALA A 78 -11.76 15.41 -19.19
CA ALA A 78 -12.91 14.53 -19.35
C ALA A 78 -12.61 13.47 -20.44
N ALA A 79 -13.06 12.24 -20.17
CA ALA A 79 -13.01 11.13 -21.12
C ALA A 79 -14.18 11.18 -22.10
#